data_AF-A0A662D6G1-F1
#
_entry.id   AF-A0A662D6G1-F1
#
_cell.length_a   1.000
_cell.length_b   1.000
_cell.length_c   1.000
_cell.angle_alpha   90.00
_cell.angle_beta   90.00
_cell.angle_gamma   90.00
#
_symmetry.space_group_name_H-M   'P 1'
#
loop_
_entity.id
_entity.type
_entity.pdbx_description
1 polymer ?
#
loop_
_entity_poly.entity_id
_entity_poly.type
_entity_poly.pdbx_seq_one_letter_code
_entity_poly.pdbx_strand_id
1 'polypeptide(L)'
;MLFGKRRKREFSQEEIEQVINDYSEMVKSVLREYLPRWARRAMNKAKGRSGLTVSKENEEIQEIKRVGISAWLDRATQDVFEEISSFTSDPASLKSKLDSILKEIKRKWKIK
;
A
#
# COMPACT_ATOMS: atom_id res chain seq x y z
N MET A 1 -24.24 16.81 -25.86
CA MET A 1 -22.87 16.45 -25.44
C MET A 1 -22.97 15.27 -24.48
N LEU A 2 -22.65 14.06 -24.95
CA LEU A 2 -22.71 12.84 -24.14
C LEU A 2 -21.50 12.81 -23.21
N PHE A 3 -21.69 13.22 -21.96
CA PHE A 3 -20.75 12.93 -20.88
C PHE A 3 -20.73 11.42 -20.65
N GLY A 4 -19.88 10.74 -21.41
CA GLY A 4 -19.56 9.33 -21.19
C GLY A 4 -19.10 9.18 -19.76
N LYS A 5 -19.98 8.62 -18.91
CA LYS A 5 -19.64 8.11 -17.59
C LYS A 5 -18.43 7.19 -17.80
N ARG A 6 -17.23 7.69 -17.54
CA ARG A 6 -15.99 6.89 -17.59
C ARG A 6 -16.19 5.79 -16.56
N ARG A 7 -16.56 4.58 -17.01
CA ARG A 7 -16.63 3.41 -16.15
C ARG A 7 -15.31 3.34 -15.39
N LYS A 8 -15.37 3.33 -14.06
CA LYS A 8 -14.22 2.97 -13.24
C LYS A 8 -13.75 1.62 -13.78
N ARG A 9 -12.47 1.49 -14.12
CA ARG A 9 -11.90 0.19 -14.47
C ARG A 9 -12.10 -0.70 -13.25
N GLU A 10 -12.93 -1.72 -13.38
CA GLU A 10 -13.08 -2.74 -12.35
C GLU A 10 -11.88 -3.66 -12.49
N PHE A 11 -11.04 -3.68 -11.45
CA PHE A 11 -9.88 -4.55 -11.41
C PHE A 11 -10.36 -5.98 -11.15
N SER A 12 -9.83 -6.95 -11.89
CA SER A 12 -10.04 -8.36 -11.56
C SER A 12 -9.40 -8.68 -10.21
N GLN A 13 -9.75 -9.82 -9.63
CA GLN A 13 -9.12 -10.27 -8.39
C GLN A 13 -7.59 -10.41 -8.55
N GLU A 14 -7.16 -11.03 -9.66
CA GLU A 14 -5.74 -11.20 -9.99
C GLU A 14 -5.03 -9.85 -10.17
N GLU A 15 -5.69 -8.86 -10.80
CA GLU A 15 -5.14 -7.51 -10.93
C GLU A 15 -5.02 -6.80 -9.56
N ILE A 16 -6.00 -6.99 -8.66
CA ILE A 16 -5.94 -6.46 -7.29
C ILE A 16 -4.76 -7.08 -6.53
N GLU A 17 -4.60 -8.40 -6.60
CA GLU A 17 -3.48 -9.13 -5.98
C GLU A 17 -2.13 -8.63 -6.50
N GLN A 18 -2.00 -8.42 -7.81
CA GLN A 18 -0.78 -7.87 -8.40
C GLN A 18 -0.49 -6.44 -7.94
N VAL A 19 -1.51 -5.59 -7.82
CA VAL A 19 -1.35 -4.23 -7.27
C VAL A 19 -0.90 -4.25 -5.81
N ILE A 20 -1.51 -5.10 -4.98
CA ILE A 20 -1.12 -5.26 -3.57
C ILE A 20 0.34 -5.71 -3.46
N ASN A 21 0.74 -6.69 -4.28
CA ASN A 21 2.11 -7.22 -4.30
C ASN A 21 3.13 -6.15 -4.72
N ASP A 22 2.87 -5.45 -5.83
CA ASP A 22 3.72 -4.34 -6.29
C ASP A 22 3.89 -3.26 -5.21
N TYR A 23 2.78 -2.85 -4.58
CA TYR A 23 2.79 -1.88 -3.50
C TYR A 23 3.59 -2.36 -2.31
N SER A 24 3.36 -3.61 -1.88
CA SER A 24 4.06 -4.22 -0.77
C SER A 24 5.56 -4.30 -0.99
N GLU A 25 6.01 -4.59 -2.21
CA GLU A 25 7.44 -4.59 -2.56
C GLU A 25 8.06 -3.20 -2.50
N MET A 26 7.39 -2.20 -3.06
CA MET A 26 7.86 -0.82 -3.01
C MET A 26 7.94 -0.30 -1.58
N VAL A 27 6.92 -0.55 -0.75
CA VAL A 27 6.92 -0.19 0.68
C VAL A 27 8.04 -0.93 1.43
N LYS A 28 8.25 -2.23 1.19
CA LYS A 28 9.38 -2.97 1.79
C LYS A 28 10.73 -2.30 1.50
N SER A 29 10.90 -1.72 0.31
CA SER A 29 12.10 -0.94 -0.03
C SER A 29 12.24 0.30 0.85
N VAL A 30 11.17 1.09 1.01
CA VAL A 30 11.16 2.26 1.91
C VAL A 30 11.47 1.87 3.34
N LEU A 31 10.85 0.79 3.85
CA LEU A 31 11.11 0.29 5.19
C LEU A 31 12.59 -0.08 5.37
N ARG A 32 13.28 -0.58 4.33
CA ARG A 32 14.72 -0.90 4.42
C ARG A 32 15.60 0.35 4.47
N GLU A 33 15.18 1.41 3.80
CA GLU A 33 15.87 2.71 3.71
C GLU A 33 15.68 3.55 4.97
N TYR A 34 14.44 3.68 5.46
CA TYR A 34 14.09 4.60 6.55
C TYR A 34 14.11 3.95 7.93
N LEU A 35 13.95 2.63 8.03
CA LEU A 35 13.97 1.96 9.33
C LEU A 35 15.31 1.30 9.65
N PRO A 36 15.85 1.53 10.86
CA PRO A 36 16.98 0.78 11.35
C PRO A 36 16.64 -0.71 11.49
N ARG A 37 17.65 -1.57 11.41
CA ARG A 37 17.49 -3.03 11.41
C ARG A 37 16.69 -3.55 12.62
N TRP A 38 16.83 -2.91 13.78
CA TRP A 38 16.12 -3.31 15.01
C TRP A 38 14.61 -3.05 14.92
N ALA A 39 14.19 -1.90 14.37
CA ALA A 39 12.78 -1.55 14.17
C ALA A 39 12.12 -2.49 13.15
N ARG A 40 12.83 -2.81 12.05
CA ARG A 40 12.38 -3.83 11.08
C ARG A 40 12.18 -5.20 11.71
N ARG A 41 13.08 -5.62 12.60
CA ARG A 41 12.96 -6.90 13.33
C ARG A 41 11.79 -6.89 14.30
N ALA A 42 11.54 -5.77 15.00
CA ALA A 42 10.40 -5.62 15.89
C ALA A 42 9.07 -5.74 15.12
N MET A 43 8.94 -5.05 13.99
CA MET A 43 7.77 -5.16 13.10
C MET A 43 7.59 -6.58 12.57
N ASN A 44 8.66 -7.24 12.11
CA ASN A 44 8.59 -8.62 11.64
C ASN A 44 8.24 -9.61 12.75
N LYS A 45 8.65 -9.35 13.99
CA LYS A 45 8.32 -10.18 15.15
C LYS A 45 6.86 -9.98 15.59
N ALA A 46 6.35 -8.75 15.48
CA ALA A 46 4.93 -8.42 15.67
C ALA A 46 4.06 -9.07 14.58
N LYS A 47 4.47 -8.97 13.30
CA LYS A 47 3.81 -9.65 12.16
C LYS A 47 4.02 -11.17 12.14
N GLY A 48 5.04 -11.71 12.83
CA GLY A 48 5.32 -13.14 12.93
C GLY A 48 4.24 -13.97 13.66
N ARG A 49 3.26 -13.31 14.30
CA ARG A 49 2.03 -13.93 14.83
C ARG A 49 0.81 -13.74 13.94
N SER A 50 0.93 -12.91 12.91
CA SER A 50 -0.13 -12.58 11.95
C SER A 50 0.37 -12.88 10.54
N GLY A 51 0.92 -14.09 10.36
CA GLY A 51 1.13 -14.65 9.03
C GLY A 51 -0.13 -14.38 8.21
N LEU A 52 0.09 -13.83 7.02
CA LEU A 52 -0.93 -13.68 5.98
C LEU A 52 -1.55 -15.06 5.77
N THR A 53 -2.59 -15.34 6.53
CA THR A 53 -3.49 -16.44 6.25
C THR A 53 -4.28 -16.01 5.03
N VAL A 54 -4.55 -16.94 4.12
CA VAL A 54 -5.36 -16.71 2.91
C VAL A 54 -6.69 -15.98 3.23
N SER A 55 -7.19 -16.10 4.46
CA SER A 55 -8.33 -15.32 4.99
C SER A 55 -8.12 -13.81 4.93
N LYS A 56 -6.94 -13.31 5.32
CA LYS A 56 -6.63 -11.87 5.34
C LYS A 56 -6.46 -11.29 3.94
N GLU A 57 -5.86 -12.05 3.02
CA GLU A 57 -5.75 -11.62 1.62
C GLU A 57 -7.15 -11.51 0.97
N ASN A 58 -8.04 -12.48 1.23
CA ASN A 58 -9.41 -12.40 0.75
C ASN A 58 -10.19 -11.24 1.39
N GLU A 59 -10.03 -10.99 2.69
CA GLU A 59 -10.64 -9.85 3.38
C GLU A 59 -10.17 -8.52 2.79
N GLU A 60 -8.87 -8.39 2.50
CA GLU A 60 -8.25 -7.21 1.90
C GLU A 60 -8.75 -6.97 0.46
N ILE A 61 -8.86 -8.03 -0.35
CA ILE A 61 -9.44 -7.96 -1.70
C ILE A 61 -10.91 -7.54 -1.64
N GLN A 62 -11.69 -8.07 -0.69
CA GLN A 62 -13.10 -7.67 -0.51
C GLN A 62 -13.22 -6.22 -0.06
N GLU A 63 -12.33 -5.76 0.82
CA GLU A 63 -12.28 -4.35 1.19
C GLU A 63 -11.96 -3.48 -0.02
N ILE A 64 -10.96 -3.83 -0.83
CA ILE A 64 -10.59 -3.12 -2.06
C ILE A 64 -11.76 -3.07 -3.05
N LYS A 65 -12.51 -4.17 -3.21
CA LYS A 65 -13.71 -4.19 -4.04
C LYS A 65 -14.80 -3.26 -3.49
N ARG A 66 -14.91 -3.11 -2.17
CA ARG A 66 -15.90 -2.23 -1.51
C ARG A 66 -15.53 -0.75 -1.58
N VAL A 67 -14.29 -0.38 -1.24
CA VAL A 67 -13.87 1.02 -1.11
C VAL A 67 -13.18 1.56 -2.36
N GLY A 68 -12.70 0.67 -3.23
CA GLY A 68 -11.93 0.97 -4.42
C GLY A 68 -10.43 1.01 -4.18
N ILE A 69 -9.67 0.51 -5.15
CA ILE A 69 -8.22 0.35 -5.06
C ILE A 69 -7.45 1.65 -4.82
N SER A 70 -7.93 2.77 -5.36
CA SER A 70 -7.30 4.08 -5.16
C SER A 70 -7.40 4.53 -3.70
N ALA A 71 -8.60 4.42 -3.11
CA ALA A 71 -8.83 4.79 -1.72
C ALA A 71 -8.12 3.85 -0.74
N TRP A 72 -8.06 2.55 -1.07
CA TRP A 72 -7.28 1.59 -0.30
C TRP A 72 -5.79 1.93 -0.34
N LEU A 73 -5.21 2.23 -1.51
CA LEU A 73 -3.81 2.64 -1.64
C LEU A 73 -3.50 3.90 -0.82
N ASP A 74 -4.39 4.91 -0.86
CA ASP A 74 -4.21 6.15 -0.09
C ASP A 74 -4.18 5.88 1.42
N ARG A 75 -5.13 5.08 1.92
CA ARG A 75 -5.19 4.68 3.34
C ARG A 75 -3.98 3.86 3.74
N ALA A 76 -3.65 2.83 2.97
CA ALA A 76 -2.50 1.97 3.27
C ALA A 76 -1.19 2.75 3.28
N THR A 77 -1.05 3.80 2.44
CA THR A 77 0.13 4.67 2.42
C THR A 77 0.19 5.55 3.68
N GLN A 78 -0.95 6.09 4.09
CA GLN A 78 -1.06 6.87 5.32
C GLN A 78 -0.79 6.03 6.56
N ASP A 79 -1.34 4.81 6.63
CA ASP A 79 -1.14 3.88 7.75
C ASP A 79 0.34 3.52 7.91
N VAL A 80 1.03 3.24 6.79
CA VAL A 80 2.48 3.00 6.80
C VAL A 80 3.21 4.24 7.32
N PHE A 81 2.88 5.43 6.82
CA PHE A 81 3.51 6.66 7.29
C PHE A 81 3.34 6.84 8.80
N GLU A 82 2.13 6.70 9.32
CA GLU A 82 1.85 6.85 10.75
C GLU A 82 2.60 5.81 11.58
N GLU A 83 2.61 4.54 11.17
CA GLU A 83 3.29 3.45 11.88
C GLU A 83 4.80 3.69 11.97
N ILE A 84 5.43 4.23 10.91
CA ILE A 84 6.89 4.31 10.83
C ILE A 84 7.48 5.71 10.99
N SER A 85 6.65 6.75 11.01
CA SER A 85 7.07 8.15 11.19
C SER A 85 7.85 8.37 12.49
N SER A 86 7.47 7.71 13.59
CA SER A 86 8.14 7.84 14.89
C SER A 86 9.51 7.16 14.96
N PHE A 87 9.84 6.33 13.98
CA PHE A 87 11.09 5.56 13.95
C PHE A 87 12.15 6.18 13.03
N THR A 88 11.81 7.22 12.28
CA THR A 88 12.72 7.95 11.41
C THR A 88 13.06 9.32 11.98
N SER A 89 14.29 9.77 11.76
CA SER A 89 14.73 11.13 12.09
C SER A 89 14.30 12.17 11.04
N ASP A 90 13.78 11.72 9.89
CA ASP A 90 13.28 12.61 8.81
C ASP A 90 11.91 12.15 8.29
N PRO A 91 10.82 12.46 9.02
CA PRO A 91 9.46 12.12 8.61
C PRO A 91 9.02 12.81 7.31
N ALA A 92 9.58 14.00 7.01
CA ALA A 92 9.20 14.75 5.82
C ALA A 92 9.69 14.04 4.55
N SER A 93 10.95 13.59 4.54
CA SER A 93 11.50 12.81 3.43
C SER A 93 10.79 11.46 3.27
N LEU A 94 10.48 10.79 4.39
CA LEU A 94 9.68 9.56 4.39
C LEU A 94 8.32 9.77 3.69
N LYS A 95 7.59 10.82 4.09
CA LYS A 95 6.29 11.14 3.50
C LYS A 95 6.41 11.39 2.00
N SER A 96 7.40 12.19 1.59
CA SER A 96 7.65 12.46 0.17
C SER A 96 7.96 11.19 -0.62
N LYS A 97 8.68 10.23 -0.03
CA LYS A 97 9.00 8.96 -0.68
C LYS A 97 7.76 8.08 -0.84
N LEU A 98 6.93 7.98 0.20
CA LEU A 98 5.67 7.26 0.18
C LEU A 98 4.69 7.86 -0.85
N ASP A 99 4.58 9.19 -0.89
CA ASP A 99 3.78 9.90 -1.92
C ASP A 99 4.28 9.62 -3.34
N SER A 100 5.60 9.51 -3.53
CA SER A 100 6.19 9.15 -4.83
C SER A 100 5.82 7.74 -5.25
N ILE A 101 5.89 6.77 -4.33
CA ILE A 101 5.51 5.37 -4.59
C ILE A 101 4.03 5.26 -4.92
N LEU A 102 3.18 5.93 -4.13
CA LEU A 102 1.74 5.97 -4.37
C LEU A 102 1.43 6.49 -5.78
N LYS A 103 2.08 7.59 -6.19
CA LYS A 103 1.97 8.13 -7.56
C LYS A 103 2.46 7.15 -8.61
N GLU A 104 3.59 6.49 -8.37
CA GLU A 104 4.19 5.53 -9.30
C GLU A 104 3.25 4.35 -9.55
N ILE A 105 2.66 3.79 -8.50
CA ILE A 105 1.72 2.67 -8.59
C ILE A 105 0.43 3.09 -9.28
N LYS A 106 -0.14 4.22 -8.87
CA LYS A 106 -1.36 4.73 -9.52
C LYS A 106 -1.12 4.95 -11.01
N ARG A 107 0.07 5.45 -11.40
CA ARG A 107 0.47 5.59 -12.79
C ARG A 107 0.64 4.24 -13.50
N LYS A 108 1.38 3.30 -12.91
CA LYS A 108 1.64 1.95 -13.47
C LYS A 108 0.34 1.23 -13.80
N TRP A 109 -0.63 1.31 -12.88
CA TRP A 109 -1.91 0.60 -12.98
C TRP A 109 -3.05 1.42 -13.59
N LYS A 110 -2.78 2.67 -13.99
CA LYS A 110 -3.77 3.63 -14.52
C LYS A 110 -4.95 3.84 -13.56
N ILE A 111 -4.66 3.84 -12.25
CA ILE A 111 -5.59 4.13 -11.16
C ILE A 111 -5.73 5.65 -11.06
N LYS A 112 -6.97 6.12 -10.90
CA LYS A 112 -7.28 7.55 -10.75
C LYS A 112 -7.45 7.95 -9.31
#